data_AF-A0A437SVN6-F1
#
_entry.id   AF-A0A437SVN6-F1
#
_cell.length_a   1.000
_cell.length_b   1.000
_cell.length_c   1.000
_cell.angle_alpha   90.00
_cell.angle_beta   90.00
_cell.angle_gamma   90.00
#
_symmetry.space_group_name_H-M   'P 1'
#
loop_
_entity.id
_entity.type
_entity.pdbx_description
1 polymer ?
#
loop_
_entity_poly.entity_id
_entity_poly.type
_entity_poly.pdbx_seq_one_letter_code
_entity_poly.pdbx_strand_id
1 'polypeptide(L)'
;MYLTFDNTEDPDDQNYYVYLYHGTKDGQTQTKQIQEVIRYVEEGTNHEIAPAHQTSTITFTRTEEQDAVTGDFIKWSNWNASINTFAAVNNPKVANYTVDAKNVSQKLNGSTTSFATITADQVNAINFTQDMINNLPEKGVAQLEIVVPYTSNYLTFK
;
A
#
# COMPACT_ATOMS: atom_id res chain seq x y z
N MET A 1 -0.25 -54.57 4.26
CA MET A 1 0.04 -55.28 2.99
C MET A 1 1.54 -55.13 2.78
N TYR A 2 2.30 -56.22 2.92
CA TYR A 2 3.76 -56.19 2.71
C TYR A 2 4.05 -56.49 1.24
N LEU A 3 5.07 -55.84 0.68
CA LEU A 3 5.62 -56.19 -0.62
C LEU A 3 6.25 -57.58 -0.52
N THR A 4 5.82 -58.50 -1.37
CA THR A 4 6.40 -59.86 -1.48
C THR A 4 7.09 -59.98 -2.82
N PHE A 5 8.39 -60.26 -2.80
CA PHE A 5 9.12 -60.65 -4.00
C PHE A 5 8.59 -62.01 -4.47
N ASP A 6 8.22 -62.15 -5.74
CA ASP A 6 8.02 -63.45 -6.36
C ASP A 6 9.39 -64.06 -6.72
N ASN A 7 9.41 -65.38 -6.93
CA ASN A 7 10.63 -66.14 -7.23
C ASN A 7 10.63 -66.66 -8.68
N THR A 8 9.89 -65.99 -9.56
CA THR A 8 9.71 -66.35 -10.96
C THR A 8 10.64 -65.50 -11.81
N GLU A 9 11.70 -66.09 -12.37
CA GLU A 9 12.51 -65.41 -13.38
C GLU A 9 11.82 -65.48 -14.75
N ASP A 10 11.47 -64.29 -15.28
CA ASP A 10 11.05 -63.94 -16.65
C ASP A 10 9.84 -64.70 -17.26
N PRO A 11 8.80 -63.98 -17.78
CA PRO A 11 8.82 -62.57 -18.21
C PRO A 11 8.19 -61.56 -17.24
N ASP A 12 7.79 -61.98 -16.04
CA ASP A 12 6.95 -61.17 -15.15
C ASP A 12 7.77 -60.35 -14.14
N ASP A 13 8.47 -59.31 -14.62
CA ASP A 13 9.18 -58.36 -13.73
C ASP A 13 8.20 -57.49 -12.90
N GLN A 14 8.44 -57.41 -11.59
CA GLN A 14 7.69 -56.52 -10.69
C GLN A 14 8.10 -55.06 -10.88
N ASN A 15 7.29 -54.30 -11.62
CA ASN A 15 7.52 -52.88 -11.86
C ASN A 15 6.75 -52.01 -10.85
N TYR A 16 7.47 -51.13 -10.14
CA TYR A 16 6.89 -50.15 -9.22
C TYR A 16 7.18 -48.74 -9.70
N TYR A 17 6.14 -47.89 -9.71
CA TYR A 17 6.26 -46.47 -10.06
C TYR A 17 5.93 -45.61 -8.86
N VAL A 18 6.77 -44.60 -8.62
CA VAL A 18 6.51 -43.52 -7.67
C VAL A 18 6.41 -42.22 -8.45
N TYR A 19 5.24 -41.59 -8.40
CA TYR A 19 5.01 -40.29 -9.01
C TYR A 19 5.12 -39.20 -7.95
N LEU A 20 5.88 -38.16 -8.25
CA LEU A 20 6.05 -36.97 -7.43
C LEU A 20 5.62 -35.76 -8.24
N TYR A 21 5.17 -34.72 -7.53
CA TYR A 21 4.89 -33.42 -8.11
C TYR A 21 5.90 -32.41 -7.60
N HIS A 22 6.15 -31.36 -8.37
CA HIS A 22 6.96 -30.25 -7.90
C HIS A 22 6.23 -29.52 -6.77
N GLY A 23 6.98 -29.25 -5.70
CA GLY A 23 6.55 -28.33 -4.66
C GLY A 23 6.83 -26.88 -5.05
N THR A 24 6.42 -25.95 -4.20
CA THR A 24 6.74 -24.53 -4.35
C THR A 24 7.58 -24.04 -3.17
N LYS A 25 8.30 -22.93 -3.39
CA LYS A 25 9.12 -22.26 -2.39
C LYS A 25 9.03 -20.75 -2.55
N ASP A 26 9.35 -20.02 -1.49
CA ASP A 26 9.49 -18.57 -1.53
C ASP A 26 10.76 -18.18 -2.32
N GLY A 27 10.59 -17.22 -3.21
CA GLY A 27 11.64 -16.59 -4.00
C GLY A 27 11.98 -15.19 -3.46
N GLN A 28 12.07 -14.21 -4.36
CA GLN A 28 12.42 -12.84 -3.99
C GLN A 28 11.28 -12.15 -3.21
N THR A 29 11.65 -11.21 -2.34
CA THR A 29 10.70 -10.31 -1.67
C THR A 29 10.83 -8.91 -2.26
N GLN A 30 9.69 -8.24 -2.43
CA GLN A 30 9.62 -6.83 -2.81
C GLN A 30 8.98 -6.01 -1.69
N THR A 31 9.37 -4.73 -1.64
CA THR A 31 8.87 -3.76 -0.67
C THR A 31 8.44 -2.47 -1.35
N LYS A 32 7.29 -1.92 -0.94
CA LYS A 32 6.87 -0.56 -1.28
C LYS A 32 6.53 0.19 -0.01
N GLN A 33 6.87 1.48 0.02
CA GLN A 33 6.74 2.30 1.21
C GLN A 33 6.00 3.59 0.92
N ILE A 34 5.21 4.06 1.88
CA ILE A 34 4.48 5.33 1.80
C ILE A 34 4.39 6.00 3.16
N GLN A 35 4.46 7.33 3.16
CA GLN A 35 4.21 8.20 4.30
C GLN A 35 3.18 9.26 3.90
N GLU A 36 2.33 9.66 4.85
CA GLU A 36 1.37 10.75 4.70
C GLU A 36 1.85 11.99 5.45
N VAL A 37 1.73 13.14 4.78
CA VAL A 37 1.94 14.48 5.34
C VAL A 37 0.73 15.33 5.01
N ILE A 38 0.09 15.92 6.02
CA ILE A 38 -1.03 16.86 5.84
C ILE A 38 -0.57 18.24 6.29
N ARG A 39 -0.65 19.22 5.39
CA ARG A 39 -0.39 20.64 5.68
C ARG A 39 -1.69 21.43 5.70
N TYR A 40 -1.78 22.37 6.64
CA TYR A 40 -2.93 23.25 6.82
C TYR A 40 -2.50 24.69 6.51
N VAL A 41 -2.95 25.22 5.38
CA VAL A 41 -2.46 26.51 4.86
C VAL A 41 -3.58 27.52 4.68
N GLU A 42 -3.26 28.81 4.72
CA GLU A 42 -4.20 29.85 4.30
C GLU A 42 -4.44 29.79 2.78
N GLU A 43 -5.70 29.89 2.37
CA GLU A 43 -6.14 29.83 0.97
C GLU A 43 -5.35 30.78 0.07
N GLY A 44 -4.90 30.29 -1.08
CA GLY A 44 -4.16 31.08 -2.06
C GLY A 44 -2.71 31.39 -1.65
N THR A 45 -2.24 30.87 -0.52
CA THR A 45 -0.87 31.05 -0.02
C THR A 45 -0.24 29.70 0.35
N ASN A 46 1.04 29.74 0.76
CA ASN A 46 1.72 28.60 1.41
C ASN A 46 1.95 28.87 2.91
N HIS A 47 1.24 29.84 3.49
CA HIS A 47 1.39 30.16 4.90
C HIS A 47 0.70 29.08 5.75
N GLU A 48 1.47 28.34 6.55
CA GLU A 48 0.92 27.36 7.49
C GLU A 48 0.22 28.08 8.65
N ILE A 49 -1.04 27.71 8.89
CA ILE A 49 -1.87 28.29 9.96
C ILE A 49 -2.12 27.32 11.12
N ALA A 50 -1.73 26.05 10.95
CA ALA A 50 -1.75 25.03 12.00
C ALA A 50 -0.61 24.01 11.78
N PRO A 51 -0.15 23.32 12.84
CA PRO A 51 0.91 22.32 12.70
C PRO A 51 0.55 21.20 11.73
N ALA A 52 1.50 20.82 10.88
CA ALA A 52 1.33 19.70 9.97
C ALA A 52 1.14 18.36 10.70
N HIS A 53 0.37 17.46 10.09
CA HIS A 53 0.29 16.05 10.48
C HIS A 53 1.30 15.24 9.68
N GLN A 54 1.96 14.27 10.32
CA GLN A 54 2.86 13.33 9.66
C GLN A 54 2.67 11.93 10.26
N THR A 55 2.54 10.93 9.39
CA THR A 55 2.45 9.53 9.82
C THR A 55 3.82 8.85 9.86
N SER A 56 3.89 7.70 10.51
CA SER A 56 4.99 6.76 10.30
C SER A 56 4.86 6.10 8.91
N THR A 57 5.98 5.67 8.36
CA THR A 57 5.99 4.97 7.07
C THR A 57 5.28 3.62 7.16
N ILE A 58 4.31 3.40 6.26
CA ILE A 58 3.74 2.07 6.01
C ILE A 58 4.65 1.33 5.03
N THR A 59 4.97 0.07 5.34
CA THR A 59 5.75 -0.82 4.47
C THR A 59 4.89 -1.99 4.02
N PHE A 60 4.67 -2.08 2.70
CA PHE A 60 4.02 -3.20 2.05
C PHE A 60 5.07 -4.18 1.55
N THR A 61 4.85 -5.46 1.77
CA THR A 61 5.69 -6.57 1.29
C THR A 61 4.91 -7.47 0.35
N ARG A 62 5.60 -8.13 -0.57
CA ARG A 62 5.08 -9.31 -1.27
C ARG A 62 6.22 -10.26 -1.59
N THR A 63 5.92 -11.54 -1.71
CA THR A 63 6.90 -12.59 -1.97
C THR A 63 6.57 -13.30 -3.26
N GLU A 64 7.60 -13.59 -4.04
CA GLU A 64 7.56 -14.42 -5.23
C GLU A 64 7.37 -15.88 -4.82
N GLU A 65 6.50 -16.61 -5.52
CA GLU A 65 6.41 -18.06 -5.43
C GLU A 65 7.15 -18.67 -6.63
N GLN A 66 8.03 -19.63 -6.36
CA GLN A 66 8.84 -20.32 -7.36
C GLN A 66 8.63 -21.83 -7.32
N ASP A 67 8.85 -22.49 -8.45
CA ASP A 67 8.96 -23.94 -8.50
C ASP A 67 10.19 -24.39 -7.68
N ALA A 68 9.99 -25.32 -6.75
CA ALA A 68 11.06 -25.73 -5.84
C ALA A 68 12.17 -26.53 -6.53
N VAL A 69 11.88 -27.16 -7.67
CA VAL A 69 12.79 -28.00 -8.45
C VAL A 69 13.49 -27.20 -9.55
N THR A 70 12.74 -26.48 -10.39
CA THR A 70 13.32 -25.74 -11.53
C THR A 70 13.79 -24.34 -11.15
N GLY A 71 13.19 -23.73 -10.12
CA GLY A 71 13.41 -22.33 -9.76
C GLY A 71 12.64 -21.34 -10.64
N ASP A 72 11.72 -21.80 -11.48
CA ASP A 72 10.94 -20.93 -12.35
C ASP A 72 9.93 -20.08 -11.54
N PHE A 73 9.74 -18.85 -11.98
CA PHE A 73 8.71 -17.94 -11.44
C PHE A 73 7.32 -18.53 -11.66
N ILE A 74 6.51 -18.56 -10.60
CA ILE A 74 5.10 -18.96 -10.66
C ILE A 74 4.20 -17.73 -10.60
N LYS A 75 4.28 -16.95 -9.51
CA LYS A 75 3.47 -15.74 -9.28
C LYS A 75 4.03 -14.90 -8.15
N TRP A 76 3.46 -13.71 -7.97
CA TRP A 76 3.64 -12.90 -6.75
C TRP A 76 2.47 -13.13 -5.80
N SER A 77 2.73 -13.08 -4.49
CA SER A 77 1.69 -12.91 -3.49
C SER A 77 1.03 -11.53 -3.61
N ASN A 78 -0.15 -11.38 -3.03
CA ASN A 78 -0.72 -10.05 -2.81
C ASN A 78 0.19 -9.23 -1.90
N TRP A 79 0.17 -7.90 -2.06
CA TRP A 79 0.80 -6.99 -1.13
C TRP A 79 0.15 -7.10 0.25
N ASN A 80 0.97 -7.21 1.29
CA ASN A 80 0.55 -7.27 2.68
C ASN A 80 1.32 -6.25 3.53
N ALA A 81 0.69 -5.79 4.62
CA ALA A 81 1.30 -4.94 5.64
C ALA A 81 0.62 -5.21 6.99
N SER A 82 1.31 -4.90 8.09
CA SER A 82 0.73 -4.97 9.45
C SER A 82 -0.36 -3.91 9.66
N ILE A 83 -0.20 -2.75 9.02
CA ILE A 83 -1.19 -1.67 8.94
C ILE A 83 -1.25 -1.27 7.47
N ASN A 84 -2.44 -1.33 6.86
CA ASN A 84 -2.67 -0.99 5.45
C ASN A 84 -3.59 0.22 5.28
N THR A 85 -3.66 1.08 6.30
CA THR A 85 -4.52 2.25 6.31
C THR A 85 -3.81 3.47 6.90
N PHE A 86 -4.16 4.66 6.40
CA PHE A 86 -3.99 5.89 7.15
C PHE A 86 -5.31 6.22 7.85
N ALA A 87 -5.24 6.53 9.14
CA ALA A 87 -6.42 6.85 9.94
C ALA A 87 -7.00 8.22 9.53
N ALA A 88 -8.27 8.46 9.85
CA ALA A 88 -8.85 9.79 9.67
C ALA A 88 -8.16 10.81 10.60
N VAL A 89 -7.91 12.01 10.09
CA VAL A 89 -7.26 13.11 10.82
C VAL A 89 -8.20 14.31 10.85
N ASN A 90 -8.61 14.71 12.05
CA ASN A 90 -9.45 15.89 12.24
C ASN A 90 -8.69 17.16 11.82
N ASN A 91 -9.35 18.03 11.06
CA ASN A 91 -8.81 19.33 10.71
C ASN A 91 -8.72 20.20 11.97
N PRO A 92 -7.59 20.90 12.21
CA PRO A 92 -7.47 21.86 13.31
C PRO A 92 -8.54 22.95 13.25
N LYS A 93 -9.08 23.32 14.41
CA LYS A 93 -9.95 24.49 14.54
C LYS A 93 -9.09 25.74 14.71
N VAL A 94 -9.06 26.58 13.68
CA VAL A 94 -8.34 27.86 13.70
C VAL A 94 -9.36 29.00 13.82
N ALA A 95 -9.16 29.90 14.78
CA ALA A 95 -10.10 31.00 15.02
C ALA A 95 -10.22 31.90 13.79
N ASN A 96 -11.45 32.23 13.41
CA ASN A 96 -11.78 33.05 12.23
C ASN A 96 -11.39 32.46 10.86
N TYR A 97 -11.11 31.16 10.77
CA TYR A 97 -10.89 30.45 9.51
C TYR A 97 -11.84 29.26 9.38
N THR A 98 -12.16 28.88 8.14
CA THR A 98 -12.88 27.65 7.80
C THR A 98 -12.14 26.87 6.72
N VAL A 99 -12.23 25.54 6.76
CA VAL A 99 -11.60 24.68 5.75
C VAL A 99 -12.30 24.83 4.40
N ASP A 100 -11.52 25.08 3.35
CA ASP A 100 -11.99 25.07 1.98
C ASP A 100 -11.77 23.69 1.35
N ALA A 101 -12.72 22.78 1.62
CA ALA A 101 -12.68 21.42 1.13
C ALA A 101 -12.74 21.30 -0.41
N LYS A 102 -13.08 22.38 -1.15
CA LYS A 102 -13.18 22.36 -2.61
C LYS A 102 -11.84 22.58 -3.30
N ASN A 103 -10.89 23.23 -2.62
CA ASN A 103 -9.58 23.60 -3.17
C ASN A 103 -8.43 22.80 -2.56
N VAL A 104 -8.73 21.64 -1.95
CA VAL A 104 -7.71 20.71 -1.44
C VAL A 104 -6.82 20.19 -2.57
N SER A 105 -5.56 19.94 -2.25
CA SER A 105 -4.65 19.25 -3.18
C SER A 105 -4.06 18.01 -2.54
N GLN A 106 -3.91 16.96 -3.33
CA GLN A 106 -3.23 15.74 -2.94
C GLN A 106 -2.20 15.40 -4.00
N LYS A 107 -0.97 15.12 -3.57
CA LYS A 107 0.12 14.76 -4.45
C LYS A 107 0.82 13.52 -3.95
N LEU A 108 1.03 12.56 -4.83
CA LEU A 108 1.93 11.42 -4.60
C LEU A 108 3.25 11.73 -5.31
N ASN A 109 4.33 11.94 -4.56
CA ASN A 109 5.64 12.33 -5.09
C ASN A 109 5.57 13.54 -6.06
N GLY A 110 4.70 14.51 -5.76
CA GLY A 110 4.51 15.71 -6.57
C GLY A 110 3.48 15.58 -7.71
N SER A 111 3.04 14.37 -8.06
CA SER A 111 1.99 14.14 -9.06
C SER A 111 0.61 14.14 -8.43
N THR A 112 -0.36 14.84 -9.04
CA THR A 112 -1.74 14.90 -8.54
C THR A 112 -2.33 13.50 -8.37
N THR A 113 -2.96 13.28 -7.21
CA THR A 113 -3.67 12.05 -6.88
C THR A 113 -4.98 12.39 -6.16
N SER A 114 -5.78 11.37 -5.87
CA SER A 114 -6.96 11.50 -5.01
C SER A 114 -7.12 10.20 -4.22
N PHE A 115 -6.49 10.16 -3.04
CA PHE A 115 -6.53 8.99 -2.14
C PHE A 115 -7.53 9.20 -1.00
N ALA A 116 -7.48 10.35 -0.35
CA ALA A 116 -8.42 10.70 0.71
C ALA A 116 -9.63 11.47 0.16
N THR A 117 -10.77 11.32 0.82
CA THR A 117 -11.84 12.33 0.78
C THR A 117 -11.58 13.34 1.88
N ILE A 118 -11.67 14.64 1.58
CA ILE A 118 -11.48 15.71 2.57
C ILE A 118 -12.80 16.45 2.74
N THR A 119 -13.19 16.69 3.99
CA THR A 119 -14.37 17.48 4.36
C THR A 119 -13.94 18.71 5.17
N ALA A 120 -14.91 19.54 5.58
CA ALA A 120 -14.62 20.64 6.48
C ALA A 120 -14.04 20.16 7.83
N ASP A 121 -14.46 18.98 8.30
CA ASP A 121 -14.12 18.48 9.62
C ASP A 121 -12.85 17.64 9.65
N GLN A 122 -12.54 16.89 8.59
CA GLN A 122 -11.43 15.93 8.59
C GLN A 122 -10.91 15.56 7.21
N VAL A 123 -9.69 15.01 7.19
CA VAL A 123 -9.19 14.13 6.12
C VAL A 123 -9.62 12.70 6.47
N ASN A 124 -10.43 12.07 5.61
CA ASN A 124 -10.94 10.72 5.87
C ASN A 124 -9.84 9.66 5.76
N ALA A 125 -10.06 8.53 6.42
CA ALA A 125 -9.16 7.39 6.37
C ALA A 125 -8.93 6.88 4.94
N ILE A 126 -7.69 6.49 4.64
CA ILE A 126 -7.30 5.88 3.38
C ILE A 126 -7.12 4.38 3.63
N ASN A 127 -7.82 3.55 2.85
CA ASN A 127 -7.63 2.10 2.84
C ASN A 127 -6.92 1.71 1.54
N PHE A 128 -5.68 1.20 1.64
CA PHE A 128 -4.89 0.91 0.45
C PHE A 128 -5.37 -0.37 -0.26
N THR A 129 -5.74 -0.24 -1.53
CA THR A 129 -6.03 -1.37 -2.42
C THR A 129 -4.75 -1.89 -3.08
N GLN A 130 -4.79 -3.10 -3.65
CA GLN A 130 -3.65 -3.65 -4.41
C GLN A 130 -3.23 -2.73 -5.56
N ASP A 131 -4.18 -2.11 -6.27
CA ASP A 131 -3.90 -1.20 -7.37
C ASP A 131 -3.22 0.09 -6.90
N MET A 132 -3.65 0.64 -5.76
CA MET A 132 -2.97 1.80 -5.16
C MET A 132 -1.52 1.46 -4.81
N ILE A 133 -1.28 0.30 -4.21
CA ILE A 133 0.06 -0.15 -3.82
C ILE A 133 0.92 -0.44 -5.06
N ASN A 134 0.35 -1.04 -6.11
CA ASN A 134 1.05 -1.30 -7.37
C ASN A 134 1.57 -0.01 -8.01
N ASN A 135 0.85 1.10 -7.87
CA ASN A 135 1.24 2.41 -8.39
C ASN A 135 2.27 3.16 -7.54
N LEU A 136 2.63 2.65 -6.35
CA LEU A 136 3.72 3.23 -5.55
C LEU A 136 5.08 2.94 -6.22
N PRO A 137 6.09 3.80 -6.01
CA PRO A 137 7.44 3.57 -6.53
C PRO A 137 8.05 2.26 -6.00
N GLU A 138 8.81 1.56 -6.85
CA GLU A 138 9.53 0.32 -6.48
C GLU A 138 10.69 0.57 -5.50
N LYS A 139 11.13 1.82 -5.35
CA LYS A 139 12.24 2.21 -4.47
C LYS A 139 11.94 3.53 -3.78
N GLY A 140 12.41 3.64 -2.54
CA GLY A 140 12.22 4.83 -1.71
C GLY A 140 10.84 4.89 -1.06
N VAL A 141 10.67 5.89 -0.19
CA VAL A 141 9.40 6.14 0.49
C VAL A 141 8.58 7.11 -0.34
N ALA A 142 7.42 6.66 -0.80
CA ALA A 142 6.46 7.53 -1.45
C ALA A 142 5.93 8.57 -0.45
N GLN A 143 5.86 9.81 -0.88
CA GLN A 143 5.34 10.92 -0.07
C GLN A 143 3.96 11.28 -0.60
N LEU A 144 2.93 10.95 0.19
CA LEU A 144 1.58 11.47 0.00
C LEU A 144 1.47 12.79 0.75
N GLU A 145 1.42 13.87 0.00
CA GLU A 145 1.24 15.21 0.53
C GLU A 145 -0.19 15.67 0.30
N ILE A 146 -0.90 16.00 1.38
CA ILE A 146 -2.25 16.55 1.38
C ILE A 146 -2.15 17.99 1.86
N VAL A 147 -2.65 18.95 1.07
CA VAL A 147 -2.74 20.35 1.46
C VAL A 147 -4.20 20.71 1.63
N VAL A 148 -4.56 21.09 2.85
CA VAL A 148 -5.90 21.51 3.24
C VAL A 148 -5.89 23.03 3.39
N PRO A 149 -6.50 23.79 2.46
CA PRO A 149 -6.57 25.23 2.55
C PRO A 149 -7.66 25.69 3.53
N TYR A 150 -7.45 26.86 4.11
CA TYR A 150 -8.38 27.53 5.01
C TYR A 150 -8.66 28.95 4.53
N THR A 151 -9.93 29.29 4.42
CA THR A 151 -10.41 30.62 4.06
C THR A 151 -10.68 31.45 5.31
N SER A 152 -10.24 32.69 5.29
CA SER A 152 -10.53 33.68 6.34
C SER A 152 -12.00 34.07 6.35
N ASN A 153 -12.63 34.08 7.52
CA ASN A 153 -14.02 34.48 7.72
C ASN A 153 -14.19 36.00 7.85
N TYR A 154 -13.12 36.78 7.79
CA TYR A 154 -13.22 38.23 7.79
C TYR A 154 -13.86 38.71 6.48
N LEU A 155 -14.94 39.49 6.58
CA LEU A 155 -15.58 40.13 5.43
C LEU A 155 -14.57 41.02 4.72
N THR A 156 -14.27 40.72 3.46
CA THR A 156 -13.56 41.65 2.58
C THR A 156 -14.52 42.80 2.30
N PHE A 157 -14.37 43.91 3.02
CA PHE A 157 -14.99 45.17 2.62
C PHE A 157 -14.32 45.59 1.30
N LYS A 158 -15.04 45.40 0.19
CA LYS A 158 -14.72 46.04 -1.10
C LYS A 158 -15.28 47.44 -1.14
#